data_AF-A0A7X6R0U1-F1
#
_entry.id   AF-A0A7X6R0U1-F1
#
_cell.length_a   1.000
_cell.length_b   1.000
_cell.length_c   1.000
_cell.angle_alpha   90.00
_cell.angle_beta   90.00
_cell.angle_gamma   90.00
#
_symmetry.space_group_name_H-M   'P 1'
#
loop_
_entity.id
_entity.type
_entity.pdbx_description
1 polymer ?
#
loop_
_entity_poly.entity_id
_entity_poly.type
_entity_poly.pdbx_seq_one_letter_code
_entity_poly.pdbx_strand_id
1 'polypeptide(L)'
;MVDPSRWVRTPRGFLRIPPPACPACGWAWPLAGPYRPREGSVFCRCTPDRTHTLWTCTCGALVAEGCQDVTGWGRASVPAGLPDELRWAC
;
A
#
# COMPACT_ATOMS: atom_id res chain seq x y z
N MET A 1 -2.83 7.88 -19.43
CA MET A 1 -4.29 7.64 -19.36
C MET A 1 -4.53 6.92 -18.04
N VAL A 2 -5.43 7.41 -17.17
CA VAL A 2 -5.70 6.76 -15.87
C VAL A 2 -6.46 5.46 -16.16
N ASP A 3 -5.96 4.31 -15.70
CA ASP A 3 -6.66 3.03 -15.81
C ASP A 3 -7.88 3.04 -14.87
N PRO A 4 -9.11 3.09 -15.39
CA PRO A 4 -10.31 3.17 -14.57
C PRO A 4 -10.56 1.89 -13.77
N SER A 5 -9.95 0.75 -14.14
CA SER A 5 -10.08 -0.51 -13.40
C SER A 5 -9.37 -0.50 -12.05
N ARG A 6 -8.54 0.52 -11.79
CA ARG A 6 -7.82 0.69 -10.51
C ARG A 6 -8.51 1.62 -9.53
N TRP A 7 -9.72 2.12 -9.85
CA TRP A 7 -10.41 3.11 -9.04
C TRP A 7 -11.87 2.73 -8.80
N VAL A 8 -12.34 2.92 -7.58
CA VAL A 8 -13.75 2.82 -7.21
C VAL A 8 -14.32 4.21 -6.99
N ARG A 9 -15.47 4.49 -7.61
CA ARG A 9 -16.20 5.75 -7.40
C ARG A 9 -16.96 5.68 -6.08
N THR A 10 -16.78 6.71 -5.25
CA THR A 10 -17.49 6.89 -3.98
C THR A 10 -18.21 8.24 -3.98
N PRO A 11 -19.16 8.48 -3.05
CA PRO A 11 -19.79 9.79 -2.90
C PRO A 11 -18.80 10.94 -2.63
N ARG A 12 -17.58 10.64 -2.15
CA ARG A 12 -16.55 11.63 -1.81
C ARG A 12 -15.44 11.76 -2.87
N GLY A 13 -15.55 11.06 -4.01
CA GLY A 13 -14.54 11.05 -5.06
C GLY A 13 -14.10 9.65 -5.44
N PHE A 14 -12.90 9.52 -6.01
CA PHE A 14 -12.35 8.23 -6.42
C PHE A 14 -11.35 7.72 -5.39
N LEU A 15 -11.46 6.45 -5.03
CA LEU A 15 -10.50 5.75 -4.19
C LEU A 15 -9.79 4.69 -5.04
N ARG A 16 -8.49 4.45 -4.80
CA ARG A 16 -7.83 3.32 -5.48
C ARG A 16 -8.33 2.00 -4.94
N ILE A 17 -8.36 1.01 -5.81
CA ILE A 17 -8.65 -0.36 -5.45
C ILE A 17 -7.37 -0.95 -4.84
N PRO A 18 -7.39 -1.39 -3.57
CA PRO A 18 -6.24 -2.05 -2.97
C PRO A 18 -6.12 -3.49 -3.52
N PRO A 19 -4.97 -4.14 -3.31
CA PRO A 19 -4.82 -5.58 -3.50
C PRO A 19 -5.95 -6.39 -2.82
N PRO A 20 -6.24 -7.62 -3.27
CA PRO A 20 -7.36 -8.41 -2.74
C PRO A 20 -7.26 -8.71 -1.24
N ALA A 21 -6.04 -8.89 -0.73
CA ALA A 21 -5.79 -9.22 0.67
C ALA A 21 -4.41 -8.73 1.12
N CYS A 22 -4.24 -8.62 2.44
CA CYS A 22 -2.93 -8.38 3.03
C CYS A 22 -2.05 -9.63 2.91
N PRO A 23 -0.83 -9.55 2.34
CA PRO A 23 0.08 -10.69 2.25
C PRO A 23 0.59 -11.15 3.63
N ALA A 24 0.59 -10.28 4.64
CA ALA A 24 1.09 -10.61 5.98
C ALA A 24 0.10 -11.46 6.81
N CYS A 25 -1.20 -11.14 6.77
CA CYS A 25 -2.21 -11.80 7.60
C CYS A 25 -3.31 -12.51 6.81
N GLY A 26 -3.30 -12.44 5.48
CA GLY A 26 -4.31 -13.06 4.60
C GLY A 26 -5.68 -12.39 4.62
N TRP A 27 -5.89 -11.34 5.41
CA TRP A 27 -7.18 -10.67 5.52
C TRP A 27 -7.57 -9.98 4.21
N ALA A 28 -8.77 -10.28 3.71
CA ALA A 28 -9.32 -9.67 2.50
C ALA A 28 -9.65 -8.19 2.72
N TRP A 29 -9.13 -7.32 1.86
CA TRP A 29 -9.30 -5.88 2.01
C TRP A 29 -10.63 -5.42 1.41
N PRO A 30 -11.53 -4.83 2.22
CA PRO A 30 -12.77 -4.28 1.69
C PRO A 30 -12.47 -3.01 0.90
N LEU A 31 -13.28 -2.74 -0.14
CA LEU A 31 -13.14 -1.54 -0.97
C LEU A 31 -13.58 -0.25 -0.27
N ALA A 32 -14.36 -0.37 0.82
CA ALA A 32 -14.90 0.75 1.58
C ALA A 32 -15.10 0.39 3.06
N GLY A 33 -15.29 1.42 3.89
CA GLY A 33 -15.55 1.28 5.33
C GLY A 33 -14.29 1.36 6.20
N PRO A 34 -14.44 1.22 7.54
CA PRO A 34 -13.37 1.46 8.51
C PRO A 34 -12.23 0.43 8.45
N TYR A 35 -12.48 -0.74 7.85
CA TYR A 35 -11.51 -1.81 7.70
C TYR A 35 -10.78 -1.79 6.34
N ARG A 36 -11.08 -0.81 5.47
CA ARG A 36 -10.32 -0.60 4.23
C ARG A 36 -8.87 -0.23 4.61
N PRO A 37 -7.85 -0.79 3.94
CA PRO A 37 -6.48 -0.37 4.16
C PRO A 37 -6.33 1.13 3.87
N ARG A 38 -5.49 1.80 4.65
CA ARG A 38 -5.17 3.21 4.40
C ARG A 38 -4.23 3.31 3.22
N GLU A 39 -4.52 4.22 2.32
CA GLU A 39 -3.70 4.52 1.16
C GLU A 39 -2.69 5.61 1.51
N GLY A 40 -1.47 5.46 1.02
CA GLY A 40 -0.38 6.43 1.15
C GLY A 40 0.67 6.23 0.07
N SER A 41 1.86 6.75 0.30
CA SER A 41 2.98 6.60 -0.61
C SER A 41 4.25 6.20 0.13
N VAL A 42 5.11 5.44 -0.56
CA VAL A 42 6.45 5.09 -0.08
C VAL A 42 7.47 5.45 -1.14
N PHE A 43 8.59 6.00 -0.69
CA PHE A 43 9.75 6.14 -1.55
C PHE A 43 10.51 4.82 -1.62
N CYS A 44 10.68 4.21 -2.80
CA CYS A 44 11.53 3.05 -3.05
C CYS A 44 12.60 3.37 -4.07
N ARG A 45 13.83 2.89 -3.86
CA ARG A 45 14.92 3.03 -4.84
C ARG A 45 14.88 2.01 -6.00
N CYS A 46 13.89 1.12 -6.00
CA CYS A 46 13.76 0.03 -6.96
C CYS A 46 13.33 0.49 -8.37
N THR A 47 12.71 1.67 -8.51
CA THR A 47 12.30 2.19 -9.82
C THR A 47 12.74 3.66 -10.02
N PRO A 48 12.84 4.15 -11.27
CA PRO A 48 13.16 5.55 -11.56
C PRO A 48 12.17 6.57 -10.99
N ASP A 49 10.87 6.24 -10.97
CA ASP A 49 9.81 7.11 -10.42
C ASP A 49 9.86 7.21 -8.89
N ARG A 50 10.59 6.29 -8.25
CA ARG A 50 10.89 6.20 -6.82
C ARG A 50 9.72 6.26 -5.84
N THR A 51 8.49 6.52 -6.27
CA THR A 51 7.32 6.66 -5.41
C THR A 51 6.31 5.59 -5.78
N HIS A 52 5.96 4.76 -4.80
CA HIS A 52 5.02 3.67 -4.94
C HIS A 52 3.82 3.88 -4.04
N THR A 53 2.76 3.14 -4.35
CA THR A 53 1.53 3.18 -3.56
C THR A 53 1.75 2.37 -2.30
N LEU A 54 1.39 2.90 -1.15
CA LEU A 54 1.50 2.19 0.11
C LEU A 54 0.10 1.89 0.67
N TRP A 55 -0.11 0.65 1.06
CA TRP A 55 -1.31 0.17 1.71
C TRP A 55 -0.98 -0.20 3.16
N THR A 56 -1.67 0.41 4.12
CA THR A 56 -1.52 0.10 5.54
C THR A 56 -2.68 -0.78 6.00
N CYS A 57 -2.37 -2.01 6.41
CA CYS A 57 -3.34 -2.93 6.97
C CYS A 57 -3.64 -2.61 8.44
N THR A 58 -4.81 -3.04 8.91
CA THR A 58 -5.19 -3.01 10.33
C THR A 58 -4.32 -3.92 11.21
N CYS A 59 -3.66 -4.95 10.64
CA CYS A 59 -2.68 -5.77 11.37
C CYS A 59 -1.33 -5.06 11.57
N GLY A 60 -1.15 -3.85 11.02
CA GLY A 60 0.08 -3.06 11.12
C GLY A 60 1.04 -3.26 9.93
N ALA A 61 0.77 -4.19 9.02
CA ALA A 61 1.59 -4.39 7.84
C ALA A 61 1.50 -3.22 6.85
N LEU A 62 2.64 -2.87 6.26
CA LEU A 62 2.80 -1.92 5.17
C LEU A 62 3.10 -2.67 3.87
N VAL A 63 2.31 -2.44 2.84
CA VAL A 63 2.36 -3.19 1.59
C VAL A 63 2.47 -2.22 0.42
N ALA A 64 3.60 -2.23 -0.28
CA ALA A 64 3.89 -1.30 -1.35
C ALA A 64 3.67 -1.92 -2.74
N GLU A 65 2.74 -1.35 -3.49
CA GLU A 65 2.40 -1.78 -4.84
C GLU A 65 3.36 -1.21 -5.88
N GLY A 66 3.97 -2.10 -6.68
CA GLY A 66 4.98 -1.76 -7.69
C GLY A 66 6.39 -1.62 -7.13
N CYS A 67 6.58 -1.87 -5.83
CA CYS A 67 7.90 -1.99 -5.22
C CYS A 67 8.42 -3.42 -5.40
N GLN A 68 9.73 -3.59 -5.59
CA GLN A 68 10.36 -4.91 -5.72
C GLN A 68 11.25 -5.28 -4.52
N ASP A 69 11.68 -4.29 -3.74
CA ASP A 69 12.63 -4.48 -2.65
C ASP A 69 12.35 -3.51 -1.49
N VAL A 70 11.96 -4.08 -0.35
CA VAL A 70 11.64 -3.33 0.88
C VAL A 70 12.87 -2.69 1.53
N THR A 71 14.06 -3.19 1.27
CA THR A 71 15.33 -2.59 1.76
C THR A 71 15.64 -1.26 1.05
N GLY A 72 15.01 -1.06 -0.11
CA GLY A 72 15.07 0.17 -0.89
C GLY A 72 14.21 1.32 -0.33
N TRP A 73 13.39 1.08 0.70
CA TRP A 73 12.44 2.07 1.20
C TRP A 73 13.13 3.22 1.92
N GLY A 74 12.65 4.44 1.65
CA GLY A 74 13.10 5.65 2.33
C GLY A 74 12.69 5.62 3.81
N ARG A 75 13.62 5.94 4.71
CA ARG A 75 13.37 5.94 6.17
C ARG A 75 12.19 6.82 6.60
N ALA A 76 11.92 7.91 5.87
CA ALA A 76 10.80 8.81 6.17
C ALA A 76 9.42 8.21 5.83
N SER A 77 9.37 7.19 4.98
CA SER A 77 8.12 6.52 4.58
C SER A 77 7.73 5.37 5.50
N VAL A 78 8.58 5.04 6.48
CA VAL A 78 8.38 3.91 7.39
C VAL A 78 8.34 4.43 8.82
N PRO A 79 7.31 4.07 9.62
CA PRO A 79 7.30 4.37 11.04
C PRO A 79 8.57 3.85 11.73
N ALA A 80 9.14 4.66 12.61
CA ALA A 80 10.29 4.25 13.40
C ALA A 80 9.97 2.97 14.20
N GLY A 81 10.86 1.99 14.11
CA GLY A 81 10.71 0.71 14.83
C GLY A 81 9.71 -0.27 14.22
N LEU A 82 9.14 0.01 13.03
CA LEU A 82 8.35 -1.01 12.33
C LEU A 82 9.26 -2.20 11.96
N PRO A 83 8.93 -3.42 12.39
CA PRO A 83 9.68 -4.62 12.02
C PRO A 83 9.71 -4.84 10.51
N ASP A 84 10.79 -5.43 10.00
CA ASP A 84 10.97 -5.65 8.56
C ASP A 84 9.97 -6.70 8.02
N GLU A 85 9.54 -7.66 8.84
CA GLU A 85 8.53 -8.68 8.50
C GLU A 85 7.12 -8.10 8.25
N LEU A 86 6.87 -6.87 8.71
CA LEU A 86 5.63 -6.15 8.44
C LEU A 86 5.72 -5.28 7.17
N ARG A 87 6.83 -5.32 6.43
CA ARG A 87 7.02 -4.59 5.17
C ARG A 87 6.96 -5.55 4.00
N TRP A 88 6.08 -5.25 3.05
CA TRP A 88 5.81 -6.12 1.90
C TRP A 88 5.90 -5.33 0.60
N ALA A 89 6.54 -5.92 -0.38
CA ALA A 89 6.52 -5.49 -1.78
C ALA A 89 5.49 -6.36 -2.53
N CYS A 90 4.59 -5.75 -3.31
CA CYS A 90 3.58 -6.46 -4.09
C CYS A 90 3.41 -5.90 -5.51
#